data_AF-A0A963XHB3-F1
#
_entry.id   AF-A0A963XHB3-F1
#
_cell.length_a   1.000
_cell.length_b   1.000
_cell.length_c   1.000
_cell.angle_alpha   90.00
_cell.angle_beta   90.00
_cell.angle_gamma   90.00
#
_symmetry.space_group_name_H-M   'P 1'
#
loop_
_entity.id
_entity.type
_entity.pdbx_description
1 polymer ?
#
loop_
_entity_poly.entity_id
_entity_poly.type
_entity_poly.pdbx_seq_one_letter_code
_entity_poly.pdbx_strand_id
1 'polypeptide(L)'
;MAQMSLNRLRKPTRTEWIATLATLAAVLAYVLVLGMLDKRAARYFTELRDSDPASYLLQLRESRGFEAFLEEYTALRHLDTFQPQAPSFLVGRWSMRDDILRLTPGQAPERCLNPATFDFGLFLTVETGGVALPVQYRIAGNEVEMRGPGDAIFPIRLVSYGAELDHIEFTPPGHDTPVNAYHCGR
;
A
#
# COMPACT_ATOMS: atom_id res chain seq x y z
N MET A 1 -28.94 -56.21 5.73
CA MET A 1 -28.48 -55.68 4.43
C MET A 1 -29.50 -54.64 3.98
N ALA A 2 -29.20 -53.35 4.14
CA ALA A 2 -30.11 -52.26 3.78
C ALA A 2 -29.85 -51.86 2.32
N GLN A 3 -30.82 -52.13 1.43
CA GLN A 3 -30.79 -51.63 0.06
C GLN A 3 -31.11 -50.13 0.07
N MET A 4 -30.07 -49.31 -0.13
CA MET A 4 -30.25 -47.92 -0.54
C MET A 4 -30.91 -47.92 -1.91
N SER A 5 -32.24 -47.75 -1.96
CA SER A 5 -32.91 -47.43 -3.23
C SER A 5 -32.50 -46.01 -3.61
N LEU A 6 -31.60 -45.89 -4.57
CA LEU A 6 -31.36 -44.62 -5.27
C LEU A 6 -32.70 -44.11 -5.79
N ASN A 7 -33.21 -43.06 -5.14
CA ASN A 7 -34.42 -42.38 -5.54
C ASN A 7 -34.33 -42.06 -7.03
N ARG A 8 -35.32 -42.54 -7.79
CA ARG A 8 -35.47 -42.28 -9.23
C ARG A 8 -35.24 -40.79 -9.47
N LEU A 9 -34.15 -40.46 -10.17
CA LEU A 9 -33.93 -39.12 -10.71
C LEU A 9 -35.16 -38.76 -11.55
N ARG A 10 -36.00 -37.88 -11.00
CA ARG A 10 -37.18 -37.36 -11.70
C ARG A 10 -36.68 -36.72 -12.98
N LYS A 11 -37.16 -37.20 -14.13
CA LYS A 11 -36.82 -36.60 -15.43
C LYS A 11 -37.27 -35.15 -15.40
N PRO A 12 -36.39 -34.18 -15.71
CA PRO A 12 -36.77 -32.80 -15.63
C PRO A 12 -37.90 -32.51 -16.61
N THR A 13 -38.88 -31.74 -16.17
CA THR A 13 -39.96 -31.30 -17.05
C THR A 13 -39.43 -30.33 -18.11
N ARG A 14 -40.14 -30.19 -19.25
CA ARG A 14 -39.70 -29.27 -20.33
C ARG A 14 -39.49 -27.84 -19.82
N THR A 15 -40.29 -27.41 -18.85
CA THR A 15 -40.18 -26.10 -18.19
C THR A 15 -38.93 -25.99 -17.32
N GLU A 16 -38.57 -27.04 -16.58
CA GLU A 16 -37.32 -27.10 -15.79
C GLU A 16 -36.08 -27.05 -16.71
N TRP A 17 -36.13 -27.70 -17.87
CA TRP A 17 -35.06 -27.60 -18.88
C TRP A 17 -34.93 -26.19 -19.47
N ILE A 18 -36.05 -25.55 -19.83
CA ILE A 18 -36.06 -24.17 -20.34
C ILE A 18 -35.52 -23.21 -19.28
N ALA A 19 -35.96 -23.36 -18.02
CA ALA A 19 -35.48 -22.54 -16.92
C ALA A 19 -33.97 -22.72 -16.72
N THR A 20 -33.47 -23.96 -16.70
CA THR A 20 -32.05 -24.25 -16.54
C THR A 20 -31.21 -23.66 -17.68
N LEU A 21 -31.67 -23.79 -18.92
CA LEU A 21 -30.99 -23.24 -20.08
C LEU A 21 -31.00 -21.70 -20.08
N ALA A 22 -32.11 -21.09 -19.65
CA ALA A 22 -32.21 -19.64 -19.46
C ALA A 22 -31.25 -19.15 -18.35
N THR A 23 -31.18 -19.85 -17.22
CA THR A 23 -30.23 -19.52 -16.13
C THR A 23 -28.79 -19.65 -16.61
N LEU A 24 -28.45 -20.73 -17.33
CA LEU A 24 -27.12 -20.93 -17.88
C LEU A 24 -26.75 -19.81 -18.87
N ALA A 25 -27.68 -19.44 -19.75
CA ALA A 25 -27.49 -18.34 -20.69
C ALA A 25 -27.29 -17.01 -19.97
N ALA A 26 -28.05 -16.73 -18.90
CA ALA A 26 -27.90 -15.53 -18.10
C ALA A 26 -26.55 -15.48 -17.37
N VAL A 27 -26.10 -16.60 -16.79
CA VAL A 27 -24.77 -16.71 -16.15
C VAL A 27 -23.67 -16.48 -17.18
N LEU A 28 -23.76 -17.09 -18.36
CA LEU A 28 -22.79 -16.91 -19.42
C LEU A 28 -22.74 -15.46 -19.92
N ALA A 29 -23.90 -14.82 -20.11
CA ALA A 29 -23.99 -13.41 -20.45
C ALA A 29 -23.35 -12.52 -19.37
N TYR A 30 -23.62 -12.80 -18.09
CA TYR A 30 -23.03 -12.08 -16.96
C TYR A 30 -21.49 -12.18 -16.95
N VAL A 31 -20.94 -13.39 -17.10
CA VAL A 31 -19.49 -13.61 -17.13
C VAL A 31 -18.84 -12.92 -18.33
N LEU A 32 -19.49 -12.93 -19.50
CA LEU A 32 -19.01 -12.22 -20.68
C LEU A 32 -18.97 -10.70 -20.45
N VAL A 33 -20.01 -10.13 -19.85
CA VAL A 33 -20.04 -8.70 -19.50
C VAL A 33 -18.95 -8.36 -18.49
N LEU A 34 -18.78 -9.19 -17.45
CA LEU A 34 -17.72 -9.02 -16.45
C LEU A 34 -16.34 -8.99 -17.12
N GLY A 35 -16.04 -9.95 -18.00
CA GLY A 35 -14.77 -9.99 -18.72
C GLY A 35 -14.55 -8.81 -19.66
N MET A 36 -15.61 -8.24 -20.24
CA MET A 36 -15.50 -7.00 -21.02
C MET A 36 -15.18 -5.78 -20.15
N LEU A 37 -15.80 -5.69 -18.97
CA LEU A 37 -15.53 -4.62 -18.01
C LEU A 37 -14.09 -4.70 -17.48
N ASP A 38 -13.60 -5.90 -17.16
CA ASP A 38 -12.21 -6.12 -16.73
C ASP A 38 -11.21 -5.67 -17.80
N LYS A 39 -11.43 -6.04 -19.06
CA LYS A 39 -10.56 -5.60 -20.17
C LYS A 39 -10.60 -4.09 -20.40
N ARG A 40 -11.72 -3.44 -20.09
CA ARG A 40 -11.84 -1.99 -20.18
C ARG A 40 -11.11 -1.31 -19.03
N ALA A 41 -11.28 -1.83 -17.80
CA ALA A 41 -10.56 -1.35 -16.63
C ALA A 41 -9.05 -1.49 -16.81
N ALA A 42 -8.57 -2.64 -17.29
CA ALA A 42 -7.14 -2.85 -17.56
C ALA A 42 -6.58 -1.83 -18.55
N ARG A 43 -7.27 -1.59 -19.67
CA ARG A 43 -6.87 -0.55 -20.65
C ARG A 43 -6.86 0.84 -20.04
N TYR A 44 -7.90 1.18 -19.28
CA TYR A 44 -7.98 2.46 -18.58
C TYR A 44 -6.81 2.66 -17.62
N PHE A 45 -6.45 1.65 -16.83
CA PHE A 45 -5.29 1.73 -15.92
C PHE A 45 -3.96 1.86 -16.68
N THR A 46 -3.77 1.16 -17.80
CA THR A 46 -2.58 1.33 -18.64
C THR A 46 -2.50 2.75 -19.22
N GLU A 47 -3.58 3.25 -19.81
CA GLU A 47 -3.63 4.61 -20.36
C GLU A 47 -3.41 5.66 -19.26
N LEU A 48 -3.99 5.45 -18.08
CA LEU A 48 -3.83 6.35 -16.94
C LEU A 48 -2.40 6.34 -16.41
N ARG A 49 -1.75 5.18 -16.34
CA ARG A 49 -0.33 5.05 -15.96
C ARG A 49 0.56 5.90 -16.86
N ASP A 50 0.31 5.90 -18.15
CA ASP A 50 1.15 6.60 -19.13
C ASP A 50 0.84 8.10 -19.21
N SER A 51 -0.43 8.49 -19.04
CA SER A 51 -0.87 9.89 -19.18
C SER A 51 -0.84 10.70 -17.88
N ASP A 52 -1.23 10.10 -16.76
CA ASP A 52 -1.22 10.70 -15.42
C ASP A 52 -0.83 9.66 -14.35
N PRO A 53 0.48 9.42 -14.17
CA PRO A 53 0.99 8.47 -13.19
C PRO A 53 0.56 8.78 -11.76
N ALA A 54 0.30 10.04 -11.43
CA ALA A 54 -0.09 10.44 -10.08
C ALA A 54 -1.52 9.97 -9.75
N SER A 55 -2.45 10.20 -10.68
CA SER A 55 -3.82 9.69 -10.56
C SER A 55 -3.87 8.16 -10.60
N TYR A 56 -3.04 7.52 -11.43
CA TYR A 56 -2.90 6.06 -11.46
C TYR A 56 -2.52 5.50 -10.08
N LEU A 57 -1.47 6.04 -9.47
CA LEU A 57 -0.98 5.60 -8.17
C LEU A 57 -2.01 5.83 -7.04
N LEU A 58 -2.75 6.94 -7.09
CA LEU A 58 -3.83 7.20 -6.13
C LEU A 58 -4.94 6.14 -6.26
N GLN A 59 -5.43 5.88 -7.46
CA GLN A 59 -6.48 4.87 -7.69
C GLN A 59 -5.99 3.45 -7.36
N LEU A 60 -4.73 3.15 -7.63
CA LEU A 60 -4.12 1.87 -7.27
C LEU A 60 -4.09 1.69 -5.74
N ARG A 61 -3.65 2.72 -5.02
CA ARG A 61 -3.62 2.76 -3.56
C ARG A 61 -5.03 2.58 -2.95
N GLU A 62 -6.04 3.25 -3.51
CA GLU A 62 -7.43 3.14 -3.05
C GLU A 62 -8.05 1.77 -3.34
N SER A 63 -7.77 1.19 -4.51
CA SER A 63 -8.43 -0.05 -4.96
C SER A 63 -7.74 -1.34 -4.50
N ARG A 64 -6.41 -1.33 -4.39
CA ARG A 64 -5.60 -2.52 -4.07
C ARG A 64 -4.79 -2.39 -2.78
N GLY A 65 -4.82 -1.22 -2.15
CA GLY A 65 -4.12 -0.96 -0.88
C GLY A 65 -2.70 -0.46 -1.07
N PHE A 66 -2.07 -0.11 0.06
CA PHE A 66 -0.77 0.54 0.11
C PHE A 66 0.39 -0.35 -0.39
N GLU A 67 0.33 -1.66 -0.15
CA GLU A 67 1.35 -2.61 -0.62
C GLU A 67 1.46 -2.66 -2.16
N ALA A 68 0.33 -2.79 -2.86
CA ALA A 68 0.30 -2.74 -4.32
C ALA A 68 0.76 -1.38 -4.87
N PHE A 69 0.48 -0.30 -4.14
CA PHE A 69 1.00 1.03 -4.45
C PHE A 69 2.53 1.09 -4.36
N LEU A 70 3.16 0.49 -3.36
CA LEU A 70 4.61 0.54 -3.18
C LEU A 70 5.38 -0.10 -4.33
N GLU A 71 4.93 -1.25 -4.83
CA GLU A 71 5.56 -1.93 -5.96
C GLU A 71 5.62 -1.03 -7.20
N GLU A 72 4.47 -0.49 -7.60
CA GLU A 72 4.37 0.37 -8.78
C GLU A 72 5.02 1.75 -8.56
N TYR A 73 4.91 2.31 -7.35
CA TYR A 73 5.56 3.57 -6.99
C TYR A 73 7.09 3.44 -7.10
N THR A 74 7.64 2.32 -6.64
CA THR A 74 9.08 2.03 -6.71
C THR A 74 9.55 1.98 -8.15
N ALA A 75 8.83 1.25 -9.01
CA ALA A 75 9.17 1.14 -10.43
C ALA A 75 9.08 2.48 -11.17
N LEU A 76 8.04 3.28 -10.91
CA LEU A 76 7.83 4.57 -11.58
C LEU A 76 8.80 5.67 -11.10
N ARG A 77 9.29 5.58 -9.85
CA ARG A 77 10.22 6.56 -9.26
C ARG A 77 11.67 6.07 -9.24
N HIS A 78 11.94 4.88 -9.76
CA HIS A 78 13.25 4.23 -9.77
C HIS A 78 13.88 4.06 -8.37
N LEU A 79 13.03 3.91 -7.34
CA LEU A 79 13.47 3.79 -5.95
C LEU A 79 13.91 2.36 -5.60
N ASP A 80 14.13 1.50 -6.58
CA ASP A 80 14.76 0.18 -6.42
C ASP A 80 16.26 0.29 -6.09
N THR A 81 16.86 1.46 -6.39
CA THR A 81 18.23 1.82 -6.04
C THR A 81 18.26 3.02 -5.11
N PHE A 82 19.38 3.18 -4.38
CA PHE A 82 19.54 4.29 -3.44
C PHE A 82 19.62 5.63 -4.17
N GLN A 83 18.67 6.51 -3.87
CA GLN A 83 18.61 7.87 -4.40
C GLN A 83 18.44 8.91 -3.29
N PRO A 84 18.91 10.15 -3.47
CA PRO A 84 18.68 11.21 -2.48
C PRO A 84 17.20 11.54 -2.27
N GLN A 85 16.35 11.34 -3.29
CA GLN A 85 14.95 11.73 -3.20
C GLN A 85 14.17 10.80 -2.25
N ALA A 86 13.60 11.36 -1.19
CA ALA A 86 12.72 10.63 -0.29
C ALA A 86 11.40 10.26 -1.02
N PRO A 87 10.79 9.10 -0.72
CA PRO A 87 9.45 8.78 -1.17
C PRO A 87 8.46 9.87 -0.74
N SER A 88 7.57 10.30 -1.63
CA SER A 88 6.70 11.46 -1.38
C SER A 88 5.76 11.29 -0.19
N PHE A 89 5.39 10.05 0.13
CA PHE A 89 4.58 9.72 1.31
C PHE A 89 5.37 9.77 2.62
N LEU A 90 6.70 9.83 2.57
CA LEU A 90 7.60 9.88 3.72
C LEU A 90 8.07 11.32 3.97
N VAL A 91 8.03 12.18 2.96
CA VAL A 91 8.38 13.61 3.07
C VAL A 91 7.48 14.31 4.09
N GLY A 92 8.13 15.02 5.03
CA GLY A 92 7.46 15.81 6.06
C GLY A 92 7.98 15.52 7.45
N ARG A 93 7.25 16.03 8.45
CA ARG A 93 7.55 15.93 9.88
C ARG A 93 6.75 14.79 10.50
N TRP A 94 7.45 13.97 11.27
CA TRP A 94 6.94 12.79 11.92
C TRP A 94 7.21 12.86 13.43
N SER A 95 6.15 12.82 14.24
CA SER A 95 6.25 12.83 15.68
C SER A 95 6.67 11.45 16.18
N MET A 96 7.87 11.31 16.74
CA MET A 96 8.37 10.04 17.28
C MET A 96 7.77 9.73 18.65
N ARG A 97 7.45 8.46 18.90
CA ARG A 97 6.86 7.94 20.13
C ARG A 97 7.40 6.55 20.43
N ASP A 98 7.72 6.32 21.70
CA ASP A 98 8.12 4.99 22.17
C ASP A 98 6.90 4.04 22.18
N ASP A 99 5.74 4.55 22.61
CA ASP A 99 4.49 3.80 22.66
C ASP A 99 3.58 4.05 21.43
N ILE A 100 2.82 3.01 21.05
CA ILE A 100 1.82 3.10 19.98
C ILE A 100 0.69 4.05 20.38
N LEU A 101 0.44 5.06 19.55
CA LEU A 101 -0.73 5.93 19.67
C LEU A 101 -1.95 5.28 19.02
N ARG A 102 -3.10 5.38 19.70
CA ARG A 102 -4.40 4.97 19.15
C ARG A 102 -5.03 6.13 18.40
N LEU A 103 -4.58 6.34 17.17
CA LEU A 103 -5.16 7.33 16.26
C LEU A 103 -6.17 6.65 15.33
N THR A 104 -7.16 7.41 14.87
CA THR A 104 -7.99 6.97 13.75
C THR A 104 -7.16 7.11 12.47
N PRO A 105 -7.30 6.22 11.46
CA PRO A 105 -6.57 6.35 10.21
C PRO A 105 -6.67 7.77 9.61
N GLY A 106 -5.52 8.37 9.29
CA GLY A 106 -5.43 9.73 8.75
C GLY A 106 -5.44 10.86 9.79
N GLN A 107 -5.60 10.57 11.09
CA GLN A 107 -5.44 11.58 12.14
C GLN A 107 -3.97 11.82 12.48
N ALA A 108 -3.62 13.09 12.66
CA ALA A 108 -2.33 13.50 13.19
C ALA A 108 -2.36 13.59 14.73
N PRO A 109 -1.23 13.37 15.42
CA PRO A 109 -1.14 13.62 16.85
C PRO A 109 -1.36 15.11 17.17
N GLU A 110 -1.99 15.41 18.31
CA GLU A 110 -2.28 16.80 18.72
C GLU A 110 -1.04 17.68 18.85
N ARG A 111 0.11 17.08 19.21
CA ARG A 111 1.39 17.76 19.34
C ARG A 111 2.48 16.96 18.65
N CYS A 112 3.26 17.64 17.82
CA CYS A 112 4.46 17.05 17.23
C CYS A 112 5.63 17.15 18.21
N LEU A 113 5.92 16.06 18.93
CA LEU A 113 7.04 15.99 19.87
C LEU A 113 8.13 15.12 19.26
N ASN A 114 9.40 15.47 19.53
CA ASN A 114 10.59 14.83 18.98
C ASN A 114 10.44 14.54 17.48
N PRO A 115 10.28 15.60 16.65
CA PRO A 115 10.05 15.41 15.23
C PRO A 115 11.29 14.83 14.55
N ALA A 116 11.08 13.78 13.76
CA ALA A 116 11.94 13.40 12.67
C ALA A 116 11.42 14.03 11.38
N THR A 117 12.29 14.61 10.57
CA THR A 117 11.92 15.13 9.26
C THR A 117 12.70 14.39 8.19
N PHE A 118 11.98 13.86 7.20
CA PHE A 118 12.56 13.27 6.00
C PHE A 118 12.34 14.25 4.86
N ASP A 119 13.44 14.66 4.24
CA ASP A 119 13.41 15.60 3.13
C ASP A 119 14.49 15.25 2.12
N PHE A 120 14.48 15.89 0.94
CA PHE A 120 15.38 15.66 -0.19
C PHE A 120 16.85 15.43 0.21
N GLY A 121 17.25 14.17 0.36
CA GLY A 121 18.60 13.74 0.72
C GLY A 121 19.00 13.99 2.17
N LEU A 122 18.05 14.36 3.03
CA LEU A 122 18.30 14.77 4.40
C LEU A 122 17.34 14.08 5.38
N PHE A 123 17.90 13.70 6.51
CA PHE A 123 17.18 13.26 7.69
C PHE A 123 17.54 14.19 8.85
N LEU A 124 16.53 14.79 9.47
CA LEU A 124 16.69 15.77 10.55
C LEU A 124 16.04 15.22 11.82
N THR A 125 16.75 15.32 12.94
CA THR A 125 16.17 15.06 14.28
C THR A 125 16.63 16.13 15.25
N VAL A 126 15.83 16.35 16.29
CA VAL A 126 16.19 17.28 17.36
C VAL A 126 17.25 16.68 18.30
N GLU A 127 17.23 15.35 18.49
CA GLU A 127 18.09 14.64 19.46
C GLU A 127 19.55 14.50 19.00
N THR A 128 19.79 14.46 17.68
CA THR A 128 21.16 14.52 17.11
C THR A 128 21.73 15.95 17.12
N GLY A 129 21.37 16.77 18.12
CA GLY A 129 21.81 18.16 18.22
C GLY A 129 21.31 19.07 17.10
N GLY A 130 20.22 18.72 16.42
CA GLY A 130 19.71 19.44 15.24
C GLY A 130 20.56 19.24 13.99
N VAL A 131 21.43 18.22 13.95
CA VAL A 131 22.29 17.93 12.80
C VAL A 131 21.48 17.26 11.69
N ALA A 132 21.57 17.84 10.49
CA ALA A 132 21.05 17.25 9.26
C ALA A 132 21.98 16.12 8.81
N LEU A 133 21.46 14.90 8.74
CA LEU A 133 22.18 13.74 8.25
C LEU A 133 21.91 13.58 6.75
N PRO A 134 22.96 13.57 5.89
CA PRO A 134 22.78 13.26 4.49
C PRO A 134 22.42 11.78 4.35
N VAL A 135 21.34 11.51 3.61
CA VAL A 135 20.80 10.17 3.45
C VAL A 135 20.37 9.91 2.01
N GLN A 136 20.28 8.62 1.68
CA GLN A 136 19.68 8.14 0.44
C GLN A 136 18.59 7.13 0.80
N TYR A 137 17.60 6.99 -0.07
CA TYR A 137 16.45 6.13 0.12
C TYR A 137 16.35 5.11 -1.01
N ARG A 138 15.96 3.89 -0.66
CA ARG A 138 15.40 2.91 -1.61
C ARG A 138 14.18 2.24 -0.99
N ILE A 139 13.36 1.61 -1.80
CA ILE A 139 12.25 0.77 -1.36
C ILE A 139 12.63 -0.69 -1.62
N ALA A 140 12.53 -1.51 -0.58
CA ALA A 140 12.81 -2.94 -0.63
C ALA A 140 11.60 -3.71 -0.07
N GLY A 141 10.74 -4.21 -0.95
CA GLY A 141 9.47 -4.81 -0.56
C GLY A 141 8.56 -3.79 0.13
N ASN A 142 8.21 -4.03 1.39
CA ASN A 142 7.32 -3.17 2.19
C ASN A 142 8.07 -2.22 3.13
N GLU A 143 9.38 -2.08 2.95
CA GLU A 143 10.23 -1.21 3.76
C GLU A 143 10.90 -0.15 2.90
N VAL A 144 11.09 1.04 3.49
CA VAL A 144 12.01 2.03 2.96
C VAL A 144 13.33 1.88 3.69
N GLU A 145 14.40 1.65 2.95
CA GLU A 145 15.74 1.65 3.51
C GLU A 145 16.35 3.04 3.38
N MET A 146 16.72 3.64 4.50
CA MET A 146 17.45 4.89 4.57
C MET A 146 18.93 4.59 4.78
N ARG A 147 19.78 4.94 3.82
CA ARG A 147 21.24 4.84 3.93
C ARG A 147 21.80 6.15 4.45
N GLY A 148 22.46 6.12 5.60
CA GLY A 148 23.16 7.24 6.20
C GLY A 148 24.68 7.23 5.96
N PRO A 149 25.42 8.11 6.66
CA PRO A 149 26.88 8.16 6.59
C PRO A 149 27.53 6.81 6.95
N GLY A 150 28.60 6.45 6.24
CA GLY A 150 29.31 5.18 6.46
C GLY A 150 28.57 3.95 5.93
N ASP A 151 27.65 4.13 4.99
CA ASP A 151 26.82 3.08 4.38
C ASP A 151 25.92 2.32 5.36
N ALA A 152 25.69 2.87 6.56
CA ALA A 152 24.74 2.32 7.52
C ALA A 152 23.31 2.38 6.95
N ILE A 153 22.59 1.27 7.03
CA ILE A 153 21.21 1.14 6.54
C ILE A 153 20.26 1.10 7.73
N PHE A 154 19.29 2.01 7.71
CA PHE A 154 18.21 2.14 8.68
C PHE A 154 16.89 1.73 8.01
N PRO A 155 16.35 0.54 8.30
CA PRO A 155 15.07 0.13 7.74
C PRO A 155 13.92 0.92 8.38
N ILE A 156 12.99 1.36 7.54
CA ILE A 156 11.77 2.07 7.91
C ILE A 156 10.61 1.19 7.48
N ARG A 157 9.98 0.55 8.46
CA ARG A 157 8.81 -0.29 8.25
C ARG A 157 7.57 0.60 8.07
N LEU A 158 6.84 0.37 7.00
CA LEU A 158 5.63 1.13 6.68
C LEU A 158 4.42 0.40 7.24
N VAL A 159 3.69 1.03 8.18
CA VAL A 159 2.49 0.45 8.78
C VAL A 159 1.27 1.11 8.17
N SER A 160 0.55 0.36 7.33
CA SER A 160 -0.60 0.84 6.57
C SER A 160 -1.88 0.08 6.89
N TYR A 161 -3.01 0.77 6.84
CA TYR A 161 -4.35 0.18 6.91
C TYR A 161 -5.13 0.49 5.64
N GLY A 162 -5.38 -0.54 4.82
CA GLY A 162 -6.05 -0.40 3.53
C GLY A 162 -5.25 0.48 2.58
N ALA A 163 -5.81 1.62 2.20
CA ALA A 163 -5.17 2.58 1.33
C ALA A 163 -4.19 3.51 2.06
N GLU A 164 -4.29 3.69 3.38
CA GLU A 164 -3.57 4.76 4.08
C GLU A 164 -2.33 4.27 4.83
N LEU A 165 -1.25 5.06 4.76
CA LEU A 165 -0.09 4.91 5.65
C LEU A 165 -0.42 5.55 6.99
N ASP A 166 -0.46 4.75 8.04
CA ASP A 166 -0.85 5.18 9.38
C ASP A 166 0.34 5.73 10.17
N HIS A 167 1.41 4.95 10.25
CA HIS A 167 2.67 5.33 10.87
C HIS A 167 3.84 4.58 10.25
N ILE A 168 5.04 5.00 10.62
CA ILE A 168 6.27 4.28 10.30
C ILE A 168 6.91 3.79 11.60
N GLU A 169 7.60 2.67 11.52
CA GLU A 169 8.44 2.17 12.60
C GLU A 169 9.88 2.08 12.12
N PHE A 170 10.80 2.69 12.86
CA PHE A 170 12.21 2.67 12.51
C PHE A 170 13.08 2.93 13.75
N THR A 171 14.35 2.57 13.66
CA THR A 171 15.36 2.95 14.67
C THR A 171 16.10 4.18 14.17
N PRO A 172 15.92 5.37 14.78
CA PRO A 172 16.63 6.56 14.36
C PRO A 172 18.15 6.38 14.54
N PRO A 173 18.99 7.01 13.68
CA PRO A 173 20.41 7.11 13.90
C PRO A 173 20.75 7.55 15.34
N GLY A 174 21.59 6.78 16.03
CA GLY A 174 21.98 7.04 17.42
C GLY A 174 21.06 6.45 18.49
N HIS A 175 20.00 5.74 18.09
CA HIS A 175 19.13 4.99 18.99
C HIS A 175 19.36 3.48 18.86
N ASP A 176 19.09 2.75 19.95
CA ASP A 176 19.21 1.29 20.00
C ASP A 176 17.85 0.57 19.88
N THR A 177 16.74 1.31 20.04
CA THR A 177 15.37 0.77 20.04
C THR A 177 14.52 1.42 18.95
N PRO A 178 13.60 0.66 18.32
CA PRO A 178 12.68 1.22 17.34
C PRO A 178 11.67 2.17 17.99
N VAL A 179 11.23 3.17 17.23
CA VAL A 179 10.19 4.12 17.60
C VAL A 179 9.07 4.13 16.58
N ASN A 180 7.87 4.51 17.02
CA ASN A 180 6.71 4.73 16.16
C ASN A 180 6.65 6.21 15.78
N ALA A 181 6.64 6.51 14.48
CA ALA A 181 6.57 7.88 13.98
C ALA A 181 5.25 8.13 13.25
N TYR A 182 4.54 9.17 13.68
CA TYR A 182 3.23 9.56 13.16
C TYR A 182 3.34 10.89 12.42
N HIS A 183 2.83 10.96 11.19
CA HIS A 183 2.88 12.19 10.39
C HIS A 183 2.16 13.34 11.11
N CYS A 184 2.87 14.44 11.32
CA CYS A 184 2.40 15.57 12.13
C CYS A 184 2.43 16.91 11.36
N GLY A 185 2.93 16.94 10.12
CA GLY A 185 2.99 18.14 9.30
C GLY A 185 3.94 18.00 8.11
N ARG A 186 3.89 18.97 7.19
CA ARG A 186 4.90 19.16 6.15
C ARG A 186 5.91 20.20 6.60
#